data_AF-A0A6P0NH59-F1
#
_entry.id   AF-A0A6P0NH59-F1
#
_cell.length_a   1.000
_cell.length_b   1.000
_cell.length_c   1.000
_cell.angle_alpha   90.00
_cell.angle_beta   90.00
_cell.angle_gamma   90.00
#
_symmetry.space_group_name_H-M   'P 1'
#
loop_
_entity.id
_entity.type
_entity.pdbx_description
1 polymer ?
#
loop_
_entity_poly.entity_id
_entity_poly.type
_entity_poly.pdbx_seq_one_letter_code
_entity_poly.pdbx_strand_id
1 'polypeptide(L)' 'MTYSQRLYPWAVVRLLPKMQRVVIGRFRNRSDAEGHMQALKRLMPDAEFIIIFDIGQPIEEESEENRE' A
#
# COMPACT_ATOMS: atom_id res chain seq x y z
N MET A 1 -8.63 -11.38 -0.89
CA MET A 1 -7.50 -10.89 -0.07
C MET A 1 -7.07 -11.94 0.94
N THR A 2 -5.80 -11.98 1.35
CA THR A 2 -5.36 -12.85 2.45
C THR A 2 -5.53 -12.14 3.79
N TYR A 3 -5.80 -12.89 4.86
CA TYR A 3 -5.92 -12.34 6.22
C TYR A 3 -4.69 -11.52 6.64
N SER A 4 -3.50 -11.94 6.20
CA SER A 4 -2.25 -11.23 6.46
C SER A 4 -2.27 -9.78 5.94
N GLN A 5 -2.81 -9.52 4.74
CA GLN A 5 -2.84 -8.15 4.18
C GLN A 5 -3.65 -7.17 5.05
N ARG A 6 -4.67 -7.65 5.77
CA ARG A 6 -5.48 -6.83 6.68
C ARG A 6 -4.73 -6.48 7.97
N LEU A 7 -3.78 -7.31 8.41
CA LEU A 7 -2.96 -7.07 9.60
C LEU A 7 -1.83 -6.06 9.35
N TYR A 8 -1.43 -5.87 8.08
CA TYR A 8 -0.35 -4.99 7.67
C TYR A 8 -0.86 -3.95 6.64
N PRO A 9 -1.67 -2.98 7.08
CA PRO A 9 -2.37 -2.07 6.18
C PRO A 9 -1.48 -0.96 5.62
N TRP A 10 -0.31 -0.72 6.21
CA TRP A 10 0.60 0.32 5.75
C TRP A 10 1.60 -0.25 4.76
N ALA A 11 1.53 0.15 3.49
CA ALA A 11 2.44 -0.33 2.46
C ALA A 11 3.44 0.76 2.06
N VAL A 12 4.73 0.42 2.02
CA VAL A 12 5.75 1.23 1.36
C VAL A 12 5.81 0.82 -0.10
N VAL A 13 5.62 1.78 -0.99
CA VAL A 13 5.57 1.58 -2.44
C VAL A 13 6.67 2.37 -3.10
N ARG A 14 7.41 1.70 -4.00
CA ARG A 14 8.34 2.37 -4.91
C ARG A 14 7.59 2.76 -6.18
N LEU A 15 7.76 4.02 -6.58
CA LEU A 15 7.27 4.54 -7.86
C LEU A 15 8.35 4.30 -8.93
N LEU A 16 7.90 3.85 -10.08
CA LEU A 16 8.73 3.54 -11.24
C LEU A 16 8.24 4.37 -12.44
N PRO A 17 9.09 4.54 -13.47
CA PRO A 17 8.69 5.19 -14.72
C PRO A 17 7.41 4.59 -15.30
N LYS A 18 6.71 5.37 -16.12
CA LYS A 18 5.46 4.95 -16.78
C LYS A 18 4.35 4.58 -15.78
N MET A 19 4.29 5.29 -14.65
CA MET A 19 3.26 5.12 -13.62
C MET A 19 3.21 3.70 -13.03
N GLN A 20 4.32 2.97 -13.09
CA GLN A 20 4.43 1.65 -12.49
C GLN A 20 4.69 1.77 -10.99
N ARG A 21 4.20 0.79 -10.22
CA ARG A 21 4.31 0.76 -8.76
C ARG A 21 4.62 -0.64 -8.26
N VAL A 22 5.51 -0.73 -7.27
CA VAL A 22 5.88 -2.00 -6.63
C VAL A 22 5.80 -1.84 -5.12
N VAL A 23 5.08 -2.75 -4.46
CA VAL A 23 5.04 -2.82 -2.99
C VAL A 23 6.35 -3.42 -2.50
N ILE A 24 7.11 -2.65 -1.74
CA ILE A 24 8.40 -3.06 -1.18
C ILE A 24 8.21 -3.78 0.16
N GLY A 25 7.21 -3.36 0.93
CA GLY A 25 6.90 -3.97 2.22
C GLY A 25 5.56 -3.51 2.76
N ARG A 26 4.99 -4.32 3.66
CA ARG A 26 3.78 -3.98 4.41
C ARG A 26 4.06 -4.02 5.91
N PHE A 27 3.46 -3.11 6.63
CA PHE A 27 3.74 -2.81 8.03
C PHE A 27 2.44 -2.68 8.81
N ARG A 28 2.51 -3.03 10.10
CA ARG A 28 1.35 -3.03 10.99
C ARG A 28 0.95 -1.61 11.38
N ASN A 29 1.93 -0.72 11.54
CA ASN A 29 1.73 0.69 11.87
C ASN A 29 2.51 1.59 10.90
N ARG A 30 2.14 2.87 10.88
CA ARG A 30 2.73 3.86 9.97
C ARG A 30 4.18 4.19 10.33
N SER A 31 4.52 4.23 11.62
CA SER A 31 5.86 4.60 12.09
C SER A 31 6.94 3.62 11.61
N ASP A 32 6.64 2.32 11.62
CA ASP A 32 7.53 1.29 11.08
C ASP A 32 7.75 1.47 9.57
N ALA A 33 6.66 1.76 8.83
CA ALA A 33 6.74 2.05 7.40
C ALA A 33 7.59 3.30 7.12
N GLU A 34 7.46 4.35 7.93
CA GLU A 34 8.27 5.57 7.82
C GLU A 34 9.74 5.33 8.10
N GLY A 35 10.07 4.61 9.18
CA GLY A 35 11.45 4.24 9.49
C GLY A 35 12.09 3.43 8.35
N HIS A 36 11.34 2.48 7.79
CA HIS A 36 11.81 1.70 6.65
C HIS A 36 12.00 2.57 5.39
N MET A 37 11.04 3.45 5.08
CA MET A 37 11.14 4.38 3.96
C MET A 37 12.36 5.31 4.10
N GLN A 38 12.66 5.82 5.29
CA GLN A 38 13.82 6.66 5.53
C GLN A 38 15.14 5.92 5.23
N ALA A 39 15.25 4.65 5.62
CA ALA A 39 16.40 3.82 5.27
C ALA A 39 16.52 3.63 3.75
N LEU A 40 15.40 3.35 3.06
CA LEU A 40 15.38 3.22 1.61
C LEU A 40 15.80 4.51 0.89
N LYS A 41 15.34 5.68 1.36
CA LYS A 41 15.75 6.98 0.80
C LYS A 41 17.25 7.25 0.95
N ARG A 42 17.88 6.75 2.02
CA ARG A 42 19.34 6.87 2.20
C ARG A 42 20.13 5.95 1.27
N LEU A 43 19.59 4.75 0.99
CA LEU A 43 20.22 3.77 0.11
C LEU A 43 20.00 4.09 -1.37
N MET A 44 18.86 4.71 -1.71
CA MET A 44 18.41 4.97 -3.07
C MET A 44 17.81 6.38 -3.15
N PRO A 45 18.65 7.44 -3.10
CA PRO A 45 18.19 8.82 -3.04
C PRO A 45 17.38 9.25 -4.29
N ASP A 46 17.69 8.67 -5.45
CA ASP A 46 17.02 8.98 -6.72
C ASP A 46 15.67 8.23 -6.88
N ALA A 47 15.35 7.30 -5.98
CA ALA A 47 14.11 6.55 -6.06
C ALA A 47 12.98 7.22 -5.29
N GLU A 48 11.80 7.25 -5.90
CA GLU A 48 10.60 7.77 -5.27
C GLU A 48 9.87 6.69 -4.48
N PHE A 49 9.56 7.01 -3.23
CA PHE A 49 8.83 6.14 -2.32
C PHE A 49 7.66 6.87 -1.69
N ILE A 50 6.53 6.18 -1.58
CA ILE A 50 5.33 6.65 -0.90
C ILE A 50 4.85 5.62 0.12
N ILE A 51 4.12 6.09 1.13
CA ILE A 51 3.40 5.24 2.08
C ILE A 51 1.92 5.36 1.78
N ILE A 52 1.25 4.22 1.62
CA ILE A 52 -0.19 4.16 1.42
C ILE A 52 -0.82 3.35 2.56
N PHE A 53 -2.02 3.78 2.96
CA PHE A 53 -2.91 2.95 3.76
C PHE A 53 -3.77 2.14 2.79
N ASP A 54 -3.51 0.84 2.73
CA ASP A 54 -4.17 -0.08 1.82
C ASP A 54 -4.67 -1.30 2.61
N ILE A 55 -5.93 -1.19 3.05
CA ILE A 55 -6.69 -2.27 3.68
C ILE A 55 -7.48 -3.12 2.68
N GLY A 56 -7.41 -2.81 1.39
CA GLY A 56 -8.20 -3.47 0.36
C GLY A 56 -9.69 -3.43 0.65
N GLN A 57 -10.38 -2.39 0.19
CA GLN A 57 -11.82 -2.33 0.38
C GLN A 57 -12.47 -3.50 -0.37
N PRO A 58 -13.32 -4.33 0.28
CA PRO A 58 -14.39 -4.96 -0.46
C PRO A 58 -15.26 -3.80 -0.97
N ILE A 59 -15.28 -3.61 -2.28
CA ILE A 59 -16.38 -2.90 -2.89
C ILE A 59 -17.58 -3.80 -2.59
N GLU A 60 -18.45 -3.40 -1.66
CA GLU A 60 -19.79 -3.97 -1.63
C GLU A 60 -20.37 -3.62 -3.01
N GLU A 61 -20.48 -4.62 -3.88
CA GLU A 61 -21.31 -4.49 -5.07
C GLU A 61 -22.70 -4.10 -4.53
N GLU A 62 -23.09 -2.84 -4.73
CA GLU A 62 -24.50 -2.46 -4.64
C GLU A 62 -25.21 -3.39 -5.61
N SER A 63 -25.81 -4.45 -5.07
CA SER A 63 -26.74 -5.29 -5.79
C SER A 63 -27.92 -4.40 -6.15
N GLU A 64 -27.89 -3.78 -7.33
CA GLU A 64 -29.06 -3.26 -8.03
C GLU A 64 -29.97 -4.45 -8.39
N GLU A 65 -30.59 -5.08 -7.38
CA GLU A 65 -31.71 -6.00 -7.56
C GLU A 65 -32.86 -5.51 -6.70
N ASN A 66 -33.47 -4.42 -7.16
CA ASN A 66 -34.87 -4.11 -6.92
C ASN A 66 -35.41 -3.30 -8.10
N ARG A 67 -35.53 -4.00 -9.23
CA ARG A 67 -36.50 -3.68 -10.27
C ARG A 67 -37.46 -4.87 -10.36
N GLU A 68 -38.43 -4.90 -9.45
CA GLU A 68 -39.75 -5.51 -9.70
C GLU A 68 -40.83 -4.53 -9.24
#